data_AF-A0A452I3T9-F1
#
_entry.id   AF-A0A452I3T9-F1
#
_cell.length_a   1.000
_cell.length_b   1.000
_cell.length_c   1.000
_cell.angle_alpha   90.00
_cell.angle_beta   90.00
_cell.angle_gamma   90.00
#
_symmetry.space_group_name_H-M   'P 1'
#
loop_
_entity.id
_entity.type
_entity.pdbx_description
1 polymer ?
#
loop_
_entity_poly.entity_id
_entity_poly.type
_entity_poly.pdbx_seq_one_letter_code
_entity_poly.pdbx_strand_id
1 'polypeptide(L)'
;MWFVLNYSVLSLLCSFSADCDSYCKPAKGNYKINMKKYCKKDYVVQVNVLDMETVANWAKFTVNVLSVYKCRDERVKRGDNFLWIHMKDLACKCPKIQISRKYLVMGISENPTDRPGLMADKNSLVIQWRDAWTRRLRKLQRREKKGKCLKP
;
A
#
# COMPACT_ATOMS: atom_id res chain seq x y z
N MET A 1 1.14 -37.02 31.50
CA MET A 1 1.31 -35.58 31.81
C MET A 1 1.56 -34.81 30.51
N TRP A 2 0.55 -34.63 29.66
CA TRP A 2 0.65 -33.83 28.40
C TRP A 2 -0.73 -33.27 27.95
N PHE A 3 -1.63 -33.02 28.90
CA PHE A 3 -2.84 -32.25 28.64
C PHE A 3 -2.65 -30.86 29.26
N VAL A 4 -3.29 -29.85 28.67
CA VAL A 4 -3.29 -28.42 29.08
C VAL A 4 -2.24 -27.50 28.43
N LEU A 5 -2.09 -27.50 27.09
CA LEU A 5 -1.50 -26.35 26.37
C LEU A 5 -2.07 -26.19 24.94
N ASN A 6 -3.40 -26.21 24.74
CA ASN A 6 -3.95 -25.98 23.39
C ASN A 6 -5.26 -25.19 23.29
N TYR A 7 -5.89 -24.82 24.40
CA TYR A 7 -7.16 -24.06 24.35
C TYR A 7 -6.98 -22.53 24.28
N SER A 8 -5.95 -21.95 24.91
CA SER A 8 -5.70 -20.50 24.87
C SER A 8 -5.09 -20.00 23.57
N VAL A 9 -4.32 -20.84 22.86
CA VAL A 9 -3.69 -20.45 21.59
C VAL A 9 -4.73 -20.43 20.46
N LEU A 10 -5.67 -21.37 20.48
CA LEU A 10 -6.73 -21.49 19.48
C LEU A 10 -7.76 -20.34 19.58
N SER A 11 -8.04 -19.86 20.80
CA SER A 11 -8.95 -18.73 21.04
C SER A 11 -8.33 -17.38 20.66
N LEU A 12 -7.01 -17.20 20.79
CA LEU A 12 -6.34 -15.99 20.28
C LEU A 12 -6.35 -15.86 18.75
N LEU A 13 -6.36 -16.98 18.02
CA LEU A 13 -6.37 -16.98 16.55
C LEU A 13 -7.78 -16.71 15.96
N CYS A 14 -8.85 -16.96 16.72
CA CYS A 14 -10.22 -16.80 16.23
C CYS A 14 -10.71 -15.34 16.29
N SER A 15 -10.15 -14.51 17.18
CA SER A 15 -10.56 -13.10 17.36
C SER A 15 -10.06 -12.15 16.27
N PHE A 16 -9.11 -12.56 15.42
CA PHE A 16 -8.54 -11.70 14.38
C PHE A 16 -9.37 -11.63 13.09
N SER A 17 -10.28 -12.58 12.83
CA SER A 17 -10.96 -12.66 11.52
C SER A 17 -12.22 -11.77 11.41
N ALA A 18 -12.96 -11.58 12.51
CA ALA A 18 -14.18 -10.76 12.52
C ALA A 18 -13.90 -9.25 12.44
N ASP A 19 -12.70 -8.81 12.84
CA ASP A 19 -12.29 -7.40 12.81
C ASP A 19 -11.69 -6.96 11.47
N CYS A 20 -11.35 -7.87 10.55
CA CYS A 20 -10.70 -7.46 9.31
C CYS A 20 -11.64 -6.66 8.38
N ASP A 21 -12.94 -6.99 8.35
CA ASP A 21 -13.93 -6.29 7.52
C ASP A 21 -14.21 -4.85 8.01
N SER A 22 -14.04 -4.58 9.31
CA SER A 22 -14.13 -3.24 9.90
C SER A 22 -12.81 -2.48 9.81
N TYR A 23 -11.67 -3.19 9.84
CA TYR A 23 -10.33 -2.63 9.88
C TYR A 23 -9.81 -2.14 8.52
N CYS A 24 -10.01 -2.92 7.45
CA CYS A 24 -9.59 -2.56 6.10
C CYS A 24 -10.62 -2.99 5.06
N LYS A 25 -10.92 -2.12 4.10
CA LYS A 25 -11.73 -2.49 2.94
C LYS A 25 -10.80 -2.89 1.80
N PRO A 26 -10.59 -4.20 1.53
CA PRO A 26 -9.73 -4.62 0.44
C PRO A 26 -10.25 -4.06 -0.87
N ALA A 27 -9.33 -3.64 -1.74
CA ALA A 27 -9.68 -3.12 -3.05
C ALA A 27 -10.26 -4.24 -3.92
N LYS A 28 -11.59 -4.34 -4.01
CA LYS A 28 -12.29 -5.32 -4.83
C LYS A 28 -12.51 -4.78 -6.26
N GLY A 29 -12.30 -5.64 -7.27
CA GLY A 29 -12.73 -5.41 -8.66
C GLY A 29 -11.91 -4.40 -9.48
N ASN A 30 -12.58 -3.76 -10.45
CA ASN A 30 -11.98 -2.78 -11.37
C ASN A 30 -11.87 -1.40 -10.71
N TYR A 31 -10.78 -1.18 -9.96
CA TYR A 31 -10.59 0.06 -9.22
C TYR A 31 -10.47 1.27 -10.16
N LYS A 32 -11.53 2.09 -10.20
CA LYS A 32 -11.64 3.28 -11.06
C LYS A 32 -11.06 4.52 -10.35
N ILE A 33 -9.84 4.92 -10.69
CA ILE A 33 -9.16 6.09 -10.11
C ILE A 33 -9.66 7.37 -10.80
N ASN A 34 -10.35 8.23 -10.06
CA ASN A 34 -10.82 9.52 -10.57
C ASN A 34 -9.92 10.67 -10.05
N MET A 35 -10.19 11.90 -10.51
CA MET A 35 -9.42 13.07 -10.08
C MET A 35 -9.51 13.27 -8.57
N LYS A 36 -10.72 13.19 -7.99
CA LYS A 36 -10.94 13.39 -6.55
C LYS A 36 -10.09 12.45 -5.69
N LYS A 37 -10.02 11.16 -6.04
CA LYS A 37 -9.20 10.16 -5.34
C LYS A 37 -7.71 10.45 -5.51
N TYR A 38 -7.27 10.75 -6.72
CA TYR A 38 -5.87 11.02 -7.05
C TYR A 38 -5.35 12.29 -6.34
N CYS A 39 -6.14 13.36 -6.26
CA CYS A 39 -5.74 14.60 -5.59
C CYS A 39 -5.55 14.43 -4.07
N LYS A 40 -6.31 13.54 -3.43
CA LYS A 40 -6.23 13.26 -1.98
C LYS A 40 -4.97 12.49 -1.55
N LYS A 41 -4.17 11.98 -2.50
CA LYS A 41 -2.97 11.18 -2.22
C LYS A 41 -1.74 12.03 -2.40
N ASP A 42 -0.72 11.82 -1.58
CA ASP A 42 0.55 12.54 -1.68
C ASP A 42 1.49 11.88 -2.67
N TYR A 43 1.43 10.55 -2.77
CA TYR A 43 2.25 9.79 -3.70
C TYR A 43 1.39 8.78 -4.48
N VAL A 44 1.77 8.60 -5.74
CA VAL A 44 1.16 7.65 -6.69
C VAL A 44 2.28 7.08 -7.54
N VAL A 45 2.63 5.82 -7.31
CA VAL A 45 3.80 5.18 -7.92
C VAL A 45 3.47 3.78 -8.44
N GLN A 46 4.16 3.40 -9.51
CA GLN A 46 4.24 2.02 -9.97
C GLN A 46 5.52 1.40 -9.43
N VAL A 47 5.38 0.26 -8.76
CA VAL A 47 6.51 -0.46 -8.17
C VAL A 47 6.55 -1.91 -8.65
N ASN A 48 7.75 -2.48 -8.68
CA ASN A 48 7.96 -3.93 -8.75
C ASN A 48 8.45 -4.42 -7.38
N VAL A 49 7.83 -5.45 -6.83
CA VAL A 49 8.24 -6.01 -5.53
C VAL A 49 9.40 -6.98 -5.76
N LEU A 50 10.51 -6.73 -5.08
CA LEU A 50 11.75 -7.52 -5.21
C LEU A 50 11.89 -8.53 -4.09
N ASP A 51 11.68 -8.10 -2.84
CA ASP A 51 11.86 -8.96 -1.67
C ASP A 51 11.00 -8.48 -0.49
N MET A 52 10.91 -9.29 0.57
CA MET A 52 10.17 -9.00 1.80
C MET A 52 10.95 -9.48 3.03
N GLU A 53 11.15 -8.56 3.97
CA GLU A 53 11.71 -8.81 5.29
C GLU A 53 10.66 -8.49 6.37
N THR A 54 10.68 -9.20 7.50
CA THR A 54 9.85 -8.86 8.67
C THR A 54 10.69 -8.12 9.71
N VAL A 55 10.26 -6.93 10.11
CA VAL A 55 10.93 -6.10 11.12
C VAL A 55 9.92 -5.75 12.22
N ALA A 56 10.00 -6.47 13.35
CA ALA A 56 9.03 -6.40 14.44
C ALA A 56 7.58 -6.60 13.91
N ASN A 57 6.71 -5.61 14.09
CA ASN A 57 5.30 -5.68 13.67
C ASN A 57 5.05 -5.17 12.24
N TRP A 58 6.10 -5.09 11.42
CA TRP A 58 6.06 -4.56 10.06
C TRP A 58 6.67 -5.53 9.06
N ALA A 59 6.04 -5.61 7.89
CA ALA A 59 6.67 -6.14 6.69
C ALA A 59 7.33 -5.00 5.93
N LYS A 60 8.62 -5.18 5.62
CA LYS A 60 9.45 -4.29 4.84
C LYS A 60 9.67 -4.92 3.48
N PHE A 61 9.02 -4.39 2.46
CA PHE A 61 9.21 -4.82 1.08
C PHE A 61 10.31 -4.00 0.43
N THR A 62 11.28 -4.67 -0.17
CA THR A 62 12.20 -4.03 -1.11
C THR A 62 11.48 -3.90 -2.44
N VAL A 63 11.36 -2.67 -2.95
CA VAL A 63 10.61 -2.38 -4.18
C VAL A 63 11.43 -1.54 -5.14
N ASN A 64 11.31 -1.83 -6.43
CA ASN A 64 11.85 -0.98 -7.48
C ASN A 64 10.76 -0.05 -8.03
N VAL A 65 10.92 1.25 -7.84
CA VAL A 65 9.99 2.28 -8.33
C VAL A 65 10.23 2.49 -9.83
N LEU A 66 9.31 1.96 -10.64
CA LEU A 66 9.35 2.04 -12.10
C LEU A 66 8.89 3.40 -12.61
N SER A 67 7.79 3.93 -12.06
CA SER A 67 7.20 5.19 -12.50
C SER A 67 6.60 5.97 -11.34
N VAL A 68 6.88 7.27 -11.31
CA VAL A 68 6.29 8.22 -10.37
C VAL A 68 5.27 9.07 -11.11
N TYR A 69 4.01 8.98 -10.72
CA TYR A 69 2.91 9.78 -11.29
C TYR A 69 2.59 11.00 -10.43
N LYS A 70 2.68 10.84 -9.11
CA LYS A 70 2.57 11.92 -8.14
C LYS A 70 3.57 11.68 -7.02
N CYS A 71 4.20 12.74 -6.56
CA CYS A 71 4.95 12.70 -5.33
C CYS A 71 5.01 14.10 -4.71
N ARG A 72 4.72 14.19 -3.42
CA ARG A 72 4.90 15.40 -2.62
C ARG A 72 6.19 15.37 -1.79
N ASP A 73 6.73 14.17 -1.54
CA ASP A 73 7.98 13.95 -0.83
C ASP A 73 9.12 13.69 -1.83
N GLU A 74 10.08 14.60 -1.91
CA GLU A 74 11.19 14.54 -2.87
C GLU A 74 12.10 13.30 -2.69
N ARG A 75 11.96 12.57 -1.57
CA ARG A 75 12.73 11.35 -1.28
C ARG A 75 12.31 10.15 -2.13
N VAL A 76 11.09 10.12 -2.65
CA VAL A 76 10.61 9.00 -3.47
C VAL A 76 11.03 9.21 -4.93
N LYS A 77 12.11 8.54 -5.33
CA LYS A 77 12.66 8.57 -6.68
C LYS A 77 12.51 7.22 -7.38
N ARG A 78 12.76 7.19 -8.68
CA ARG A 78 12.91 5.94 -9.43
C ARG A 78 14.12 5.15 -8.91
N GLY A 79 14.05 3.83 -9.00
CA GLY A 79 15.06 2.93 -8.44
C GLY A 79 14.55 2.25 -7.17
N ASP A 80 15.48 1.71 -6.39
CA ASP A 80 15.14 0.90 -5.24
C ASP A 80 14.69 1.76 -4.07
N ASN A 81 13.66 1.28 -3.37
CA ASN A 81 13.03 1.93 -2.24
C ASN A 81 12.43 0.87 -1.31
N PHE A 82 11.90 1.32 -0.18
CA PHE A 82 11.20 0.43 0.76
C PHE A 82 9.71 0.74 0.79
N LEU A 83 8.90 -0.30 0.91
CA LEU A 83 7.47 -0.20 1.18
C LEU A 83 7.15 -0.92 2.49
N TRP A 84 6.68 -0.16 3.46
CA TRP A 84 6.33 -0.64 4.80
C TRP A 84 4.82 -0.90 4.88
N ILE A 85 4.44 -2.10 5.35
CA ILE A 85 3.05 -2.49 5.59
C ILE A 85 2.98 -3.16 6.97
N HIS A 86 1.97 -2.85 7.77
CA HIS A 86 1.79 -3.52 9.05
C HIS A 86 1.49 -5.01 8.87
N MET A 87 2.04 -5.85 9.75
CA MET A 87 1.75 -7.29 9.73
C MET A 87 0.24 -7.58 9.94
N LYS A 88 -0.45 -6.73 10.71
CA LYS A 88 -1.92 -6.81 10.89
C LYS A 88 -2.69 -6.63 9.58
N ASP A 89 -2.25 -5.70 8.74
CA ASP A 89 -2.85 -5.43 7.43
C ASP A 89 -2.68 -6.63 6.47
N LEU A 90 -1.49 -7.24 6.48
CA LEU A 90 -1.21 -8.45 5.69
C LEU A 90 -1.99 -9.66 6.17
N ALA A 91 -2.15 -9.84 7.49
CA ALA A 91 -2.97 -10.90 8.07
C ALA A 91 -4.44 -10.80 7.62
N CYS A 92 -4.95 -9.57 7.46
CA CYS A 92 -6.28 -9.31 6.90
C CYS A 92 -6.34 -9.39 5.36
N LYS A 93 -5.25 -9.77 4.68
CA LYS A 93 -5.14 -9.82 3.21
C LYS A 93 -5.38 -8.45 2.55
N CYS A 94 -4.99 -7.38 3.23
CA CYS A 94 -5.16 -5.97 2.84
C CYS A 94 -3.80 -5.24 2.88
N PRO A 95 -2.95 -5.30 1.84
CA PRO A 95 -3.17 -5.82 0.49
C PRO A 95 -2.63 -7.23 0.26
N LYS A 96 -3.12 -7.88 -0.81
CA LYS A 96 -2.52 -9.10 -1.35
C LYS A 96 -1.30 -8.76 -2.22
N ILE A 97 -0.18 -8.50 -1.56
CA ILE A 97 1.10 -8.22 -2.21
C ILE A 97 1.91 -9.51 -2.38
N GLN A 98 2.62 -9.65 -3.50
CA GLN A 98 3.44 -10.81 -3.83
C GLN A 98 4.76 -10.33 -4.46
N ILE A 99 5.84 -11.06 -4.19
CA ILE A 99 7.15 -10.82 -4.77
C ILE A 99 7.11 -11.04 -6.29
N SER A 100 7.99 -10.36 -7.03
CA SER A 100 8.13 -10.42 -8.49
C SER A 100 6.89 -9.96 -9.26
N ARG A 101 6.00 -9.21 -8.61
CA ARG A 101 4.82 -8.61 -9.23
C ARG A 101 4.86 -7.09 -9.16
N LYS A 102 4.20 -6.49 -10.15
CA LYS A 102 4.04 -5.04 -10.27
C LYS A 102 2.76 -4.59 -9.59
N TYR A 103 2.84 -3.49 -8.86
CA TYR A 103 1.72 -2.89 -8.14
C TYR A 103 1.64 -1.39 -8.38
N LEU A 104 0.43 -0.85 -8.36
CA LEU A 104 0.17 0.56 -8.13
C LEU A 104 0.04 0.77 -6.63
N VAL A 105 0.83 1.71 -6.09
CA VAL A 105 0.78 2.14 -4.70
C VAL A 105 0.35 3.61 -4.66
N MET A 106 -0.69 3.91 -3.90
CA MET A 106 -1.16 5.27 -3.66
C MET A 106 -1.44 5.49 -2.19
N GLY A 107 -0.75 6.43 -1.56
CA GLY A 107 -0.90 6.68 -0.14
C GLY A 107 -0.74 8.14 0.24
N ILE A 108 -0.74 8.37 1.54
CA ILE A 108 -0.44 9.66 2.17
C ILE A 108 1.00 9.53 2.69
N SER A 109 1.79 10.58 2.55
CA SER A 109 3.16 10.57 3.06
C SER A 109 3.09 10.80 4.56
N GLU A 110 3.18 9.74 5.34
CA GLU A 110 3.51 9.84 6.75
C GLU A 110 5.03 9.68 6.84
N ASN A 111 5.69 10.63 7.48
CA ASN A 111 7.15 10.70 7.54
C ASN A 111 7.64 10.30 8.93
N PRO A 112 7.59 9.02 9.31
CA PRO A 112 8.31 8.58 10.50
C PRO A 112 9.80 8.75 10.24
N THR A 113 10.46 9.56 11.06
CA THR A 113 11.91 9.82 10.99
C THR A 113 12.72 8.51 11.04
N ASP A 114 12.15 7.48 11.68
CA ASP A 114 12.82 6.21 11.97
C ASP A 114 12.67 5.14 10.86
N ARG A 115 11.85 5.38 9.83
CA ARG A 115 11.59 4.38 8.76
C ARG A 115 11.63 5.03 7.39
N PRO A 116 12.78 5.02 6.69
CA PRO A 116 12.86 5.53 5.33
C PRO A 116 12.04 4.66 4.39
N GLY A 117 11.24 5.29 3.53
CA GLY A 117 10.49 4.63 2.46
C GLY A 117 9.02 5.05 2.40
N LEU A 118 8.28 4.34 1.56
CA LEU A 118 6.83 4.45 1.43
C LEU A 118 6.15 3.65 2.54
N MET A 119 5.03 4.14 3.04
CA MET A 119 4.19 3.40 3.98
C MET A 119 2.79 3.19 3.40
N ALA A 120 2.32 1.96 3.40
CA ALA A 120 0.97 1.62 2.99
C ALA A 120 0.15 1.10 4.18
N ASP A 121 -0.86 1.88 4.54
CA ASP A 121 -1.80 1.67 5.63
C ASP A 121 -3.24 1.45 5.11
N LYS A 122 -4.23 1.44 6.01
CA LYS A 122 -5.67 1.38 5.68
C LYS A 122 -6.17 2.48 4.73
N ASN A 123 -5.52 3.65 4.73
CA ASN A 123 -5.87 4.73 3.81
C ASN A 123 -5.18 4.56 2.46
N SER A 124 -4.15 3.74 2.37
CA SER A 124 -3.39 3.50 1.15
C SER A 124 -4.07 2.48 0.25
N LEU A 125 -3.77 2.56 -1.04
CA LEU A 125 -4.24 1.63 -2.05
C LEU A 125 -3.04 0.94 -2.68
N VAL A 126 -2.98 -0.38 -2.50
CA VAL A 126 -2.01 -1.25 -3.14
C VAL A 126 -2.75 -2.30 -3.96
N ILE A 127 -2.64 -2.21 -5.28
CA ILE A 127 -3.36 -3.07 -6.20
C ILE A 127 -2.48 -3.49 -7.36
N GLN A 128 -2.64 -4.74 -7.82
CA GLN A 128 -1.82 -5.29 -8.90
C GLN A 128 -1.93 -4.43 -10.16
N TRP A 129 -0.77 -4.14 -10.75
CA TRP A 129 -0.65 -3.26 -11.92
C TRP A 129 -1.48 -3.74 -13.11
N ARG A 130 -2.09 -2.78 -13.82
CA ARG A 130 -2.76 -2.98 -15.11
C ARG A 130 -2.35 -1.88 -16.08
N ASP A 131 -2.01 -2.24 -17.31
CA ASP A 131 -1.48 -1.27 -18.29
C ASP A 131 -2.46 -0.15 -18.66
N ALA A 132 -3.77 -0.41 -18.53
CA ALA A 132 -4.80 0.60 -18.67
C ALA A 132 -4.63 1.79 -17.70
N TRP A 133 -3.95 1.59 -16.57
CA TRP A 133 -3.68 2.67 -15.61
C TRP A 133 -2.62 3.65 -16.09
N THR A 134 -1.66 3.23 -16.92
CA THR A 134 -0.61 4.13 -17.45
C THR A 134 -1.22 5.36 -18.10
N ARG A 135 -2.07 5.16 -19.11
CA ARG A 135 -2.72 6.25 -19.86
C ARG A 135 -3.58 7.12 -18.94
N ARG A 136 -4.28 6.48 -18.00
CA ARG A 136 -5.20 7.15 -17.08
C ARG A 136 -4.47 8.03 -16.06
N LEU A 137 -3.45 7.50 -15.39
CA LEU A 137 -2.66 8.22 -14.41
C LEU A 137 -1.90 9.38 -15.06
N ARG A 138 -1.37 9.20 -16.28
CA ARG A 138 -0.79 10.32 -17.05
C ARG A 138 -1.80 11.43 -17.35
N LYS A 139 -3.05 11.10 -17.68
CA LYS A 139 -4.12 12.10 -17.87
C LYS A 139 -4.44 12.84 -16.56
N LEU A 140 -4.47 12.13 -15.43
CA LEU A 140 -4.69 12.73 -14.11
C LEU A 140 -3.54 13.65 -13.71
N GLN A 141 -2.29 13.19 -13.83
CA GLN A 141 -1.07 13.97 -13.59
C GLN A 141 -1.06 15.29 -14.36
N ARG A 142 -1.38 15.26 -15.67
CA ARG A 142 -1.45 16.49 -16.50
C ARG A 142 -2.52 17.46 -16.02
N ARG A 143 -3.68 16.95 -15.60
CA ARG A 143 -4.78 17.80 -15.12
C ARG A 143 -4.50 18.37 -13.73
N GLU A 144 -3.84 17.62 -12.85
CA GLU A 144 -3.36 18.12 -11.56
C GLU A 144 -2.37 19.27 -11.75
N LYS A 145 -1.38 19.12 -12.65
CA LYS A 145 -0.44 20.20 -13.00
C LYS A 145 -1.14 21.47 -13.53
N LYS A 146 -2.35 21.35 -14.08
CA LYS A 146 -3.22 22.47 -14.50
C LYS A 146 -4.10 23.01 -13.37
N GLY A 147 -3.79 22.70 -12.11
CA GLY A 147 -4.54 23.18 -10.94
C GLY A 147 -5.93 22.56 -10.77
N LYS A 148 -6.23 21.41 -11.42
CA LYS A 148 -7.57 20.78 -11.31
C LYS A 148 -7.78 19.98 -10.02
N CYS A 149 -6.79 19.94 -9.13
CA CYS A 149 -6.98 19.48 -7.77
C CYS A 149 -7.55 20.64 -6.95
N LEU A 150 -8.83 20.56 -6.61
CA LEU A 150 -9.42 21.45 -5.63
C LEU A 150 -8.76 21.16 -4.28
N LYS A 151 -8.25 22.20 -3.61
CA LYS A 151 -7.84 22.09 -2.22
C LYS A 151 -9.10 21.77 -1.39
N PRO A 152 -9.06 20.76 -0.51
CA PRO A 152 -10.14 20.52 0.42
C PRO A 152 -10.35 21.71 1.36
#